data_AF-A0A182YA57-F1
#
_entry.id   AF-A0A182YA57-F1
#
_cell.length_a   1.000
_cell.length_b   1.000
_cell.length_c   1.000
_cell.angle_alpha   90.00
_cell.angle_beta   90.00
_cell.angle_gamma   90.00
#
_symmetry.space_group_name_H-M   'P 1'
#
loop_
_entity.id
_entity.type
_entity.pdbx_description
1 polymer ?
#
loop_
_entity_poly.entity_id
_entity_poly.type
_entity_poly.pdbx_seq_one_letter_code
_entity_poly.pdbx_strand_id
1 'polypeptide(L)' 'MATHYLYGALIALVCVLCYHNSLNCGFVFDDISAIKENRDLRPHSSIKNVFLNDFWGTPMHKVSGDFPLRKFV' A
#
# COMPACT_ATOMS: atom_id res chain seq x y z
N MET A 1 -6.73 31.22 -14.78
CA MET A 1 -7.17 29.81 -14.85
C MET A 1 -6.09 28.89 -15.41
N ALA A 2 -5.53 29.12 -16.61
CA ALA A 2 -4.48 28.26 -17.16
C ALA A 2 -3.23 28.10 -16.26
N THR A 3 -2.82 29.14 -15.54
CA THR A 3 -1.57 29.15 -14.76
C THR A 3 -1.57 28.15 -13.60
N HIS A 4 -2.70 27.88 -12.94
CA HIS A 4 -2.74 26.90 -11.85
C HIS A 4 -2.63 25.46 -12.37
N TYR A 5 -3.17 25.17 -13.56
CA TYR A 5 -2.97 23.88 -14.21
C TYR A 5 -1.50 23.67 -14.61
N LEU A 6 -0.83 24.74 -15.07
CA LEU A 6 0.60 24.69 -15.38
C LEU A 6 1.45 24.42 -14.12
N TYR A 7 1.17 25.10 -13.01
CA TYR A 7 1.85 24.81 -11.74
C TYR A 7 1.59 23.38 -11.25
N GLY A 8 0.35 22.90 -11.34
CA GLY A 8 0.00 21.52 -10.98
C GLY A 8 0.73 20.50 -11.84
N ALA A 9 0.79 20.72 -13.16
CA ALA A 9 1.51 19.85 -14.09
C ALA A 9 3.02 19.85 -13.82
N LEU A 10 3.62 21.01 -13.52
CA LEU A 10 5.03 21.12 -13.15
C LEU A 10 5.34 20.35 -11.86
N ILE A 11 4.50 20.49 -10.83
CA ILE A 11 4.67 19.75 -9.57
C ILE A 11 4.57 18.24 -9.82
N ALA A 12 3.54 17.79 -10.56
CA ALA A 12 3.37 16.38 -10.89
C ALA A 12 4.58 15.83 -11.67
N LEU A 13 5.10 16.59 -12.65
CA LEU A 13 6.29 16.23 -13.40
C LEU A 13 7.52 16.08 -12.51
N VAL A 14 7.78 17.06 -11.64
CA VAL A 14 8.92 17.02 -10.71
C VAL A 14 8.81 15.84 -9.75
N CYS A 15 7.63 15.57 -9.20
CA CYS A 15 7.38 14.39 -8.37
C CYS A 15 7.70 13.11 -9.14
N VAL A 16 7.17 12.92 -10.35
CA VAL A 16 7.42 11.73 -11.15
C VAL A 16 8.92 11.55 -11.43
N LEU A 17 9.64 12.62 -11.78
CA LEU A 17 11.07 12.55 -12.06
C LEU A 17 11.89 12.20 -10.81
N CYS A 18 11.59 12.81 -9.66
CA CYS A 18 12.29 12.52 -8.40
C CYS A 18 12.05 11.08 -7.91
N TYR A 19 10.82 10.59 -8.03
CA TYR A 19 10.44 9.23 -7.61
C TYR A 19 10.62 8.17 -8.69
N HIS A 20 11.04 8.54 -9.90
CA HIS A 20 11.25 7.59 -11.00
C HIS A 20 12.24 6.49 -10.61
N ASN A 21 13.34 6.87 -9.94
CA ASN A 21 14.36 5.94 -9.46
C ASN A 21 13.80 4.94 -8.44
N SER A 22 12.76 5.32 -7.69
CA SER A 22 12.12 4.46 -6.69
C SER A 22 11.22 3.39 -7.31
N LEU A 23 10.80 3.53 -8.57
CA LEU A 23 9.95 2.53 -9.24
C LEU A 23 10.68 1.20 -9.48
N ASN A 24 12.01 1.24 -9.58
CA ASN A 24 12.85 0.05 -9.76
C ASN A 24 13.33 -0.54 -8.42
N CYS A 25 12.99 0.09 -7.29
CA CYS A 25 13.31 -0.47 -5.99
C CYS A 25 12.38 -1.66 -5.67
N GLY A 26 12.92 -2.67 -5.00
CA GLY A 26 12.12 -3.75 -4.44
C GLY A 26 11.28 -3.28 -3.25
N PHE A 27 10.29 -4.08 -2.89
CA PHE A 27 9.52 -3.89 -1.67
C PHE A 27 10.38 -4.21 -0.45
N VAL A 28 10.30 -3.37 0.58
CA VAL A 28 10.89 -3.69 1.89
C VAL A 28 10.09 -4.84 2.52
N PHE A 29 10.70 -5.57 3.45
CA PHE A 29 10.13 -6.80 4.03
C PHE A 29 8.65 -6.68 4.43
N ASP A 30 8.28 -5.62 5.14
CA ASP A 30 6.89 -5.41 5.60
C ASP A 30 5.92 -5.10 4.44
N ASP A 31 6.41 -4.43 3.39
CA ASP A 31 5.61 -4.06 2.21
C ASP A 31 5.20 -5.30 1.39
N ILE A 32 6.06 -6.33 1.34
CA ILE A 32 5.77 -7.59 0.62
C ILE A 32 4.53 -8.25 1.23
N SER A 33 4.51 -8.39 2.55
CA SER A 33 3.42 -9.03 3.29
C SER A 33 2.09 -8.29 3.12
N ALA A 34 2.15 -6.96 3.10
CA ALA A 34 0.96 -6.12 3.03
C ALA A 34 0.43 -5.88 1.60
N ILE A 35 1.31 -5.86 0.59
CA ILE A 35 0.94 -5.53 -0.79
C ILE A 35 0.85 -6.79 -1.65
N LYS A 36 1.88 -7.64 -1.64
CA LYS A 36 1.92 -8.84 -2.49
C LYS A 36 1.13 -10.00 -1.92
N GLU A 37 1.22 -10.21 -0.61
CA GLU A 37 0.64 -11.39 0.04
C GLU A 37 -0.78 -11.17 0.58
N ASN A 38 -1.19 -9.91 0.74
CA ASN A 38 -2.51 -9.58 1.25
C ASN A 38 -3.61 -10.06 0.27
N ARG A 39 -4.43 -10.98 0.75
CA ARG A 39 -5.51 -11.60 -0.02
C ARG A 39 -6.66 -10.64 -0.27
N ASP A 40 -6.78 -9.58 0.54
CA ASP A 40 -7.86 -8.59 0.42
C ASP A 40 -7.65 -7.64 -0.76
N LEU A 41 -6.42 -7.53 -1.27
CA LEU A 41 -6.07 -6.75 -2.45
C LEU A 41 -6.31 -7.50 -3.77
N ARG A 42 -6.78 -8.75 -3.72
CA ARG A 42 -7.02 -9.56 -4.92
C ARG A 42 -8.35 -9.16 -5.57
N PRO A 43 -8.47 -9.19 -6.91
CA PRO A 43 -9.72 -8.83 -7.58
C PRO A 43 -10.90 -9.77 -7.26
N HIS A 44 -10.65 -10.90 -6.59
CA HIS A 44 -11.67 -11.88 -6.20
C HIS A 44 -12.07 -11.77 -4.72
N SER A 45 -11.39 -10.94 -3.93
CA SER A 45 -11.81 -10.65 -2.55
C SER A 45 -12.83 -9.51 -2.53
N SER A 46 -13.75 -9.59 -1.57
CA SER A 46 -14.69 -8.50 -1.32
C SER A 46 -13.93 -7.30 -0.75
N ILE A 47 -14.16 -6.11 -1.32
CA ILE A 47 -13.58 -4.84 -0.84
C ILE A 47 -13.91 -4.60 0.64
N LYS A 48 -15.01 -5.16 1.14
CA LYS A 48 -15.38 -5.10 2.57
C LYS A 48 -14.27 -5.64 3.47
N ASN A 49 -13.52 -6.64 3.02
CA ASN A 49 -12.45 -7.24 3.80
C ASN A 49 -11.30 -6.25 4.05
N VAL A 50 -11.01 -5.35 3.10
CA VAL A 50 -9.98 -4.29 3.27
C VAL A 50 -10.32 -3.36 4.43
N PHE A 51 -11.61 -3.17 4.74
CA PHE A 51 -12.06 -2.33 5.85
C PHE A 51 -12.27 -3.09 7.17
N LEU A 52 -12.34 -4.43 7.12
CA LEU A 52 -12.58 -5.28 8.29
C LEU A 52 -11.29 -5.93 8.83
N ASN A 53 -10.29 -6.08 7.96
CA ASN A 53 -8.99 -6.64 8.27
C ASN A 53 -7.94 -5.52 8.39
N ASP A 54 -6.84 -5.82 9.08
CA ASP A 54 -5.68 -4.95 9.21
C ASP A 54 -4.86 -4.89 7.92
N PHE A 55 -3.77 -4.12 7.94
CA PHE A 55 -2.86 -3.92 6.82
C PHE A 55 -2.32 -5.22 6.19
N TRP A 56 -2.31 -6.30 6.96
CA TRP A 56 -1.79 -7.61 6.56
C TRP A 56 -2.90 -8.66 6.42
N GLY A 57 -4.17 -8.24 6.29
CA GLY A 57 -5.32 -9.13 6.04
C GLY A 57 -5.76 -9.97 7.25
N THR A 58 -5.40 -9.58 8.48
CA THR A 58 -5.90 -10.22 9.71
C THR A 58 -7.15 -9.49 10.21
N PRO A 59 -8.24 -10.20 10.54
CA PRO A 59 -9.45 -9.56 11.05
C PRO A 59 -9.19 -8.77 12.33
N MET A 60 -9.51 -7.47 12.33
CA MET A 60 -9.22 -6.58 13.46
C MET A 60 -9.97 -6.95 14.75
N HIS A 61 -11.07 -7.71 14.63
CA HIS A 61 -11.84 -8.19 15.79
C HIS A 61 -11.15 -9.32 16.57
N LYS A 62 -10.06 -9.91 16.04
CA LYS A 62 -9.21 -10.85 16.79
C LYS A 62 -8.15 -10.07 17.57
N VAL A 63 -8.49 -9.64 18.78
CA VAL A 63 -7.58 -8.93 19.68
C VAL A 63 -6.53 -9.90 20.27
N SER A 64 -5.27 -9.71 19.86
CA SER A 64 -4.03 -9.81 20.64
C SER A 64 -3.53 -11.13 21.27
N GLY A 65 -3.96 -12.31 20.79
CA GLY A 65 -3.36 -13.60 21.21
C GLY A 65 -2.44 -14.24 20.17
N ASP A 66 -2.90 -14.28 18.91
CA ASP A 66 -2.26 -14.98 17.80
C ASP A 66 -1.80 -14.00 16.70
N PHE A 67 -1.20 -12.86 17.07
CA PHE A 67 -0.58 -12.01 16.05
C PHE A 67 0.63 -12.77 15.50
N PRO A 68 0.62 -13.18 14.22
CA PRO A 68 1.69 -14.03 13.71
C PRO A 68 2.98 -13.21 13.67
N LEU A 69 3.91 -13.53 14.58
CA LEU A 69 5.25 -12.91 14.65
C LEU A 69 6.02 -12.98 13.33
N ARG A 70 5.63 -13.89 12.43
CA ARG A 70 6.11 -13.99 11.04
C ARG A 70 5.90 -12.70 10.22
N LYS A 71 5.03 -11.79 10.66
CA LYS A 71 4.83 -10.50 10.00
C LYS A 71 5.94 -9.47 10.32
N PHE A 72 6.79 -9.74 11.31
CA PHE A 72 7.87 -8.84 11.75
C PHE A 72 9.26 -9.51 11.80
N VAL A 73 9.39 -10.77 11.35
CA VAL A 73 10.65 -11.56 11.36
C VAL A 73 10.99 -12.04 9.97
#